data_AF-A0A379WP12-F1
#
_entry.id   AF-A0A379WP12-F1
#
_cell.length_a   1.000
_cell.length_b   1.000
_cell.length_c   1.000
_cell.angle_alpha   90.00
_cell.angle_beta   90.00
_cell.angle_gamma   90.00
#
_symmetry.space_group_name_H-M   'P 1'
#
loop_
_entity.id
_entity.type
_entity.pdbx_description
1 polymer ?
#
loop_
_entity_poly.entity_id
_entity_poly.type
_entity_poly.pdbx_seq_one_letter_code
_entity_poly.pdbx_strand_id
1 'polypeptide(L)'
;MQLNIWRRGLAQERPLEEWLPVCRDMLNDFFLPDADTEAAMTLIEQHGRPIIAEGVAAEYGDAVPISLLRDELAQRLDQERISQRFLAGPINICTLMPMRSIPFRVVCLLGMNDGVYPAPACAVGL
;
A
#
# COMPACT_ATOMS: atom_id res chain seq x y z
N MET A 1 15.04 17.25 16.83
CA MET A 1 14.16 18.43 17.01
C MET A 1 12.93 18.37 16.09
N GLN A 2 13.05 17.88 14.84
CA GLN A 2 11.94 17.71 13.89
C GLN A 2 10.86 16.68 14.28
N LEU A 3 11.22 15.51 14.83
CA LEU A 3 10.25 14.49 15.26
C LEU A 3 9.18 15.01 16.25
N ASN A 4 9.54 15.96 17.11
CA ASN A 4 8.60 16.52 18.09
C ASN A 4 7.61 17.50 17.45
N ILE A 5 8.01 18.18 16.36
CA ILE A 5 7.15 19.07 15.58
C ILE A 5 6.10 18.22 14.88
N TRP A 6 6.54 17.18 14.15
CA TRP A 6 5.66 16.24 13.48
C TRP A 6 4.73 15.50 14.45
N ARG A 7 5.23 15.03 15.59
CA ARG A 7 4.39 14.40 16.63
C ARG A 7 3.25 15.30 17.11
N ARG A 8 3.53 16.59 17.35
CA ARG A 8 2.49 17.55 17.78
C ARG A 8 1.54 17.91 16.65
N GLY A 9 2.07 18.08 15.44
CA GLY A 9 1.29 18.41 14.25
C GLY A 9 0.30 17.31 13.87
N LEU A 10 0.76 16.06 13.82
CA LEU A 10 -0.05 14.90 13.46
C LEU A 10 -1.08 14.50 14.54
N ALA A 11 -0.92 14.99 15.77
CA ALA A 11 -1.84 14.68 16.86
C ALA A 11 -3.19 15.41 16.77
N GLN A 12 -3.28 16.47 15.96
CA GLN A 12 -4.52 17.21 15.76
C GLN A 12 -5.30 16.63 14.58
N GLU A 13 -6.60 16.49 14.76
CA GLU A 13 -7.53 16.17 13.68
C GLU A 13 -7.63 17.36 12.73
N ARG A 14 -7.69 17.10 11.44
CA ARG A 14 -7.75 18.14 10.40
C ARG A 14 -8.73 17.75 9.30
N PRO A 15 -9.30 18.74 8.58
CA PRO A 15 -10.04 18.48 7.35
C PRO A 15 -9.21 17.67 6.35
N LEU A 16 -9.87 16.85 5.53
CA LEU A 16 -9.21 15.98 4.55
C LEU A 16 -8.24 16.73 3.62
N GLU A 17 -8.63 17.92 3.16
CA GLU A 17 -7.80 18.74 2.26
C GLU A 17 -6.45 19.14 2.87
N GLU A 18 -6.39 19.32 4.19
CA GLU A 18 -5.17 19.71 4.90
C GLU A 18 -4.16 18.56 5.05
N TRP A 19 -4.60 17.30 4.84
CA TRP A 19 -3.72 16.13 4.90
C TRP A 19 -2.94 15.88 3.59
N LEU A 20 -3.34 16.50 2.48
CA LEU A 20 -2.68 16.34 1.18
C LEU A 20 -1.17 16.65 1.20
N PRO A 21 -0.72 17.82 1.70
CA PRO A 21 0.71 18.14 1.72
C PRO A 21 1.49 17.34 2.76
N VAL A 22 0.82 16.88 3.83
CA VAL A 22 1.45 16.25 5.00
C VAL A 22 2.30 15.04 4.63
N CYS A 23 1.81 14.15 3.76
CA CYS A 23 2.55 12.95 3.38
C CYS A 23 3.86 13.29 2.67
N ARG A 24 3.81 14.19 1.67
CA ARG A 24 5.00 14.63 0.91
C ARG A 24 5.98 15.39 1.78
N ASP A 25 5.49 16.31 2.60
CA ASP A 25 6.34 17.13 3.46
C ASP A 25 7.08 16.26 4.49
N MET A 26 6.41 15.23 5.03
CA MET A 26 7.04 14.27 5.94
C MET A 26 8.10 13.41 5.23
N LEU A 27 7.82 12.99 3.99
CA LEU A 27 8.80 12.24 3.18
C LEU A 27 10.06 13.08 2.92
N ASN A 28 9.90 14.35 2.56
CA ASN A 28 11.02 15.27 2.32
C ASN A 28 11.82 15.62 3.59
N ASP A 29 11.16 15.68 4.75
CA ASP A 29 11.80 16.03 6.03
C ASP A 29 12.62 14.88 6.63
N PHE A 30 12.19 13.62 6.41
CA PHE A 30 12.79 12.45 7.06
C PHE A 30 13.61 11.56 6.12
N PHE A 31 13.39 11.62 4.82
CA PHE A 31 14.08 10.77 3.86
C PHE A 31 14.89 11.60 2.87
N LEU A 32 16.14 11.20 2.68
CA LEU A 32 16.96 11.69 1.57
C LEU A 32 16.79 10.69 0.42
N PRO A 33 16.21 11.08 -0.72
CA PRO A 33 15.94 10.15 -1.80
C PRO A 33 17.24 9.62 -2.42
N ASP A 34 17.25 8.32 -2.67
CA ASP A 34 18.23 7.59 -3.48
C ASP A 34 17.51 6.79 -4.58
N ALA A 35 18.28 6.16 -5.47
CA ALA A 35 17.71 5.48 -6.64
C ALA A 35 16.73 4.35 -6.29
N ASP A 36 16.87 3.70 -5.13
CA ASP A 36 15.98 2.63 -4.68
C ASP A 36 14.79 3.20 -3.88
N THR A 37 15.02 4.24 -3.08
CA THR A 37 13.97 4.85 -2.23
C THR A 37 13.04 5.79 -2.99
N GLU A 38 13.47 6.42 -4.08
CA GLU A 38 12.64 7.32 -4.89
C GLU A 38 11.39 6.62 -5.44
N ALA A 39 11.54 5.37 -5.91
CA ALA A 39 10.43 4.56 -6.37
C ALA A 39 9.43 4.24 -5.23
N ALA A 40 9.95 3.91 -4.05
CA ALA A 40 9.11 3.61 -2.88
C ALA A 40 8.39 4.86 -2.34
N MET A 41 9.08 6.02 -2.29
CA MET A 41 8.49 7.29 -1.89
C MET A 41 7.38 7.72 -2.85
N THR A 42 7.62 7.57 -4.16
CA THR A 42 6.61 7.84 -5.19
C THR A 42 5.38 6.94 -5.02
N LEU A 43 5.59 5.66 -4.71
CA LEU A 43 4.50 4.71 -4.47
C LEU A 43 3.64 5.11 -3.27
N ILE A 44 4.26 5.52 -2.16
CA ILE A 44 3.53 6.02 -0.97
C ILE A 44 2.64 7.21 -1.33
N GLU A 45 3.16 8.18 -2.11
CA GLU A 45 2.37 9.33 -2.54
C GLU A 45 1.22 8.94 -3.50
N GLN A 46 1.47 7.98 -4.40
CA GLN A 46 0.48 7.48 -5.35
C GLN A 46 -0.70 6.81 -4.65
N HIS A 47 -0.49 6.17 -3.49
CA HIS A 47 -1.56 5.57 -2.69
C HIS A 47 -2.19 6.52 -1.68
N GLY A 48 -1.41 7.45 -1.12
CA GLY A 48 -1.93 8.43 -0.16
C GLY A 48 -2.90 9.43 -0.79
N ARG A 49 -2.62 9.91 -2.01
CA ARG A 49 -3.41 10.96 -2.66
C ARG A 49 -4.85 10.51 -3.00
N PRO A 50 -5.09 9.30 -3.56
CA PRO A 50 -6.44 8.80 -3.81
C PRO A 50 -7.30 8.68 -2.55
N ILE A 51 -6.75 8.24 -1.42
CA ILE A 51 -7.50 8.12 -0.14
C ILE A 51 -8.16 9.47 0.22
N ILE A 52 -7.38 10.55 0.14
CA ILE A 52 -7.86 11.89 0.45
C ILE A 52 -8.83 12.38 -0.63
N ALA A 53 -8.51 12.15 -1.90
CA ALA A 53 -9.36 12.57 -3.02
C ALA A 53 -10.74 11.91 -3.00
N GLU A 54 -10.82 10.63 -2.64
CA GLU A 54 -12.07 9.88 -2.49
C GLU A 54 -12.92 10.47 -1.35
N GLY A 55 -12.30 10.78 -0.20
CA GLY A 55 -13.02 11.40 0.92
C GLY A 55 -13.50 12.83 0.63
N VAL A 56 -12.72 13.62 -0.12
CA VAL A 56 -13.13 14.96 -0.57
C VAL A 56 -14.27 14.86 -1.60
N ALA A 57 -14.20 13.91 -2.54
CA ALA A 57 -15.26 13.67 -3.52
C ALA A 57 -16.58 13.18 -2.88
N ALA A 58 -16.49 12.53 -1.72
CA ALA A 58 -17.64 12.14 -0.91
C ALA A 58 -18.18 13.29 -0.03
N GLU A 59 -17.62 14.49 -0.14
CA GLU A 59 -18.00 15.68 0.65
C GLU A 59 -17.94 15.44 2.18
N TYR A 60 -16.96 14.66 2.63
CA TYR A 60 -16.78 14.43 4.07
C TYR A 60 -16.26 15.70 4.74
N GLY A 61 -17.14 16.37 5.49
CA GLY A 61 -16.89 17.69 6.08
C GLY A 61 -16.26 17.69 7.48
N ASP A 62 -16.25 16.54 8.17
CA ASP A 62 -15.69 16.45 9.52
C ASP A 62 -14.16 16.31 9.51
N ALA A 63 -13.53 16.69 10.61
CA ALA A 63 -12.11 16.49 10.79
C ALA A 63 -11.78 14.99 10.88
N VAL A 64 -10.64 14.60 10.31
CA VAL A 64 -10.18 13.21 10.26
C VAL A 64 -8.91 13.06 11.10
N PRO A 65 -8.85 12.07 12.00
CA PRO A 65 -7.61 11.73 12.71
C PRO A 65 -6.62 11.02 11.79
N ILE A 66 -5.32 11.26 12.00
CA ILE A 66 -4.24 10.63 11.22
C ILE A 66 -4.27 9.09 11.25
N SER A 67 -4.81 8.49 12.31
CA SER A 67 -4.91 7.03 12.44
C SER A 67 -5.72 6.41 11.31
N LEU A 68 -6.83 7.05 10.90
CA LEU A 68 -7.68 6.54 9.83
C LEU A 68 -6.94 6.51 8.50
N LEU A 69 -6.25 7.62 8.17
CA LEU A 69 -5.47 7.73 6.94
C LEU A 69 -4.28 6.76 6.93
N ARG A 70 -3.61 6.59 8.07
CA ARG A 70 -2.51 5.64 8.23
C ARG A 70 -2.98 4.20 8.01
N ASP A 71 -4.10 3.82 8.62
CA ASP A 71 -4.58 2.45 8.58
C ASP A 71 -5.06 2.09 7.15
N GLU A 72 -5.75 3.02 6.48
CA GLU A 72 -6.15 2.85 5.07
C GLU A 72 -4.93 2.79 4.13
N LEU A 73 -3.93 3.66 4.33
CA LEU A 73 -2.69 3.63 3.55
C LEU A 73 -1.94 2.31 3.76
N ALA A 74 -1.82 1.83 4.99
CA ALA A 74 -1.20 0.54 5.30
C ALA A 74 -1.93 -0.61 4.59
N GLN A 75 -3.26 -0.61 4.62
CA GLN A 75 -4.07 -1.61 3.95
C GLN A 75 -3.86 -1.60 2.42
N ARG A 76 -3.80 -0.42 1.79
CA ARG A 76 -3.55 -0.32 0.34
C ARG A 76 -2.14 -0.80 -0.03
N LEU A 77 -1.14 -0.44 0.76
CA LEU A 77 0.24 -0.88 0.55
C LEU A 77 0.39 -2.41 0.74
N ASP A 78 -0.29 -3.00 1.72
CA ASP A 78 -0.28 -4.45 1.94
C ASP A 78 -0.98 -5.21 0.80
N GLN A 79 -2.03 -4.63 0.23
CA GLN A 79 -2.73 -5.19 -0.93
C GLN A 79 -1.95 -5.03 -2.22
N GLU A 80 -1.08 -4.02 -2.29
CA GLU A 80 -0.25 -3.80 -3.45
C GLU A 80 0.83 -4.86 -3.53
N ARG A 81 0.49 -5.92 -4.27
CA ARG A 81 1.48 -6.92 -4.67
C ARG A 81 2.47 -6.23 -5.59
N ILE A 82 3.66 -5.97 -5.09
CA ILE A 82 4.85 -5.64 -5.88
C ILE A 82 5.12 -6.85 -6.77
N SER A 83 4.41 -6.98 -7.88
CA SER A 83 4.68 -7.96 -8.91
C SER A 83 5.85 -7.45 -9.72
N GLN A 84 7.00 -7.27 -9.07
CA GLN A 84 8.25 -7.06 -9.77
C GLN A 84 8.52 -8.34 -10.56
N ARG A 85 8.14 -8.25 -11.83
CA ARG A 85 8.53 -9.15 -12.92
C ARG A 85 7.98 -10.56 -12.85
N PHE A 86 6.68 -10.68 -13.13
CA PHE A 86 6.18 -11.90 -13.76
C PHE A 86 6.82 -12.01 -15.17
N LEU A 87 7.57 -13.09 -15.42
CA LEU A 87 8.35 -13.38 -16.66
C LEU A 87 9.70 -12.65 -16.85
N ALA A 88 10.34 -12.08 -15.83
CA ALA A 88 11.75 -11.70 -16.01
C ALA A 88 12.68 -12.87 -15.72
N GLY A 89 13.03 -13.58 -16.78
CA GLY A 89 14.04 -14.63 -16.76
C GLY A 89 13.48 -16.05 -16.89
N PRO A 90 14.36 -17.06 -16.84
CA PRO A 90 14.02 -18.45 -17.15
C PRO A 90 13.22 -19.15 -16.05
N ILE A 91 13.22 -18.63 -14.82
CA ILE A 91 12.55 -19.23 -13.65
C ILE A 91 11.62 -18.19 -13.03
N ASN A 92 10.36 -18.58 -12.81
CA ASN A 92 9.34 -17.74 -12.18
C ASN A 92 8.94 -18.34 -10.84
N ILE A 93 9.01 -17.55 -9.77
CA ILE A 93 8.50 -17.90 -8.45
C ILE A 93 7.28 -17.01 -8.20
N CYS A 94 6.11 -17.62 -8.08
CA CYS A 94 4.86 -16.90 -7.92
C CYS A 94 3.84 -17.72 -7.13
N THR A 95 2.79 -17.04 -6.66
CA THR A 95 1.61 -17.67 -6.08
C THR A 95 0.60 -18.05 -7.16
N LEU A 96 -0.26 -19.02 -6.86
CA LEU A 96 -1.37 -19.38 -7.75
C LEU A 96 -2.38 -18.23 -7.81
N MET A 97 -2.58 -17.67 -9.01
CA MET A 97 -3.53 -16.60 -9.27
C MET A 97 -4.74 -17.15 -10.03
N PRO A 98 -5.97 -16.82 -9.61
CA PRO A 98 -7.17 -17.26 -10.32
C PRO A 98 -7.17 -16.70 -11.75
N MET A 99 -7.72 -17.49 -12.68
CA MET A 99 -7.90 -17.12 -14.10
C MET A 99 -6.60 -16.81 -14.88
N ARG A 100 -5.41 -17.07 -14.32
CA ARG A 100 -4.12 -16.89 -15.01
C ARG A 100 -3.47 -18.25 -15.32
N SER A 101 -3.95 -18.92 -16.36
CA SER A 101 -3.34 -20.16 -16.88
C SER A 101 -2.44 -19.85 -18.07
N ILE A 102 -1.13 -19.94 -17.87
CA ILE A 102 -0.13 -19.78 -18.93
C ILE A 102 0.56 -21.12 -19.15
N PRO A 103 0.70 -21.59 -20.40
CA PRO A 103 1.35 -22.87 -20.66
C PRO A 103 2.86 -22.79 -20.39
N PHE A 104 3.35 -23.64 -19.48
CA PHE A 104 4.77 -23.84 -19.22
C PHE A 104 5.15 -25.29 -19.51
N ARG A 105 6.42 -25.51 -19.92
CA ARG A 105 6.95 -26.87 -20.11
C ARG A 105 7.08 -27.65 -18.80
N VAL A 106 7.38 -26.95 -17.70
CA VAL A 106 7.53 -27.51 -16.36
C VAL A 106 6.78 -26.62 -15.37
N VAL A 107 6.00 -27.24 -14.49
CA VAL A 107 5.28 -26.57 -13.40
C VAL A 107 5.61 -27.29 -12.10
N CYS A 108 6.13 -26.58 -11.11
CA CYS A 108 6.42 -27.10 -9.78
C CYS A 108 5.49 -26.45 -8.76
N LEU A 109 4.81 -27.26 -7.95
CA LEU A 109 3.92 -26.80 -6.89
C LEU A 109 4.58 -27.07 -5.53
N LEU A 110 4.66 -26.05 -4.69
CA LEU A 110 5.26 -26.11 -3.35
C LEU A 110 4.20 -25.76 -2.30
N GLY A 111 4.28 -26.39 -1.13
CA GLY A 111 3.35 -26.10 -0.02
C GLY A 111 1.94 -26.64 -0.21
N MET A 112 1.77 -27.70 -1.01
CA MET A 112 0.51 -28.42 -1.21
C MET A 112 0.14 -29.30 -0.01
N ASN A 113 0.25 -28.74 1.19
CA ASN A 113 -0.05 -29.41 2.44
C ASN A 113 -1.52 -29.18 2.83
N ASP A 114 -2.09 -30.14 3.56
CA ASP A 114 -3.41 -29.98 4.16
C ASP A 114 -3.45 -28.77 5.11
N GLY A 115 -4.52 -27.98 5.03
CA GLY A 115 -4.66 -26.71 5.75
C GLY A 115 -3.87 -25.51 5.18
N VAL A 116 -2.97 -25.72 4.21
CA VAL A 116 -2.27 -24.63 3.48
C VAL A 116 -2.84 -24.46 2.07
N TYR A 117 -3.18 -25.57 1.39
CA TYR A 117 -3.85 -25.57 0.10
C TYR A 117 -5.04 -26.54 0.09
N PRO A 118 -6.22 -26.13 -0.41
CA PRO A 118 -6.55 -24.79 -0.92
C PRO A 118 -6.51 -23.76 0.21
N ALA A 119 -5.95 -22.58 -0.06
CA ALA A 119 -6.01 -21.49 0.91
C ALA A 119 -7.49 -21.22 1.22
N PRO A 120 -7.92 -21.24 2.50
CA PRO A 120 -9.29 -20.94 2.83
C PRO A 120 -9.64 -19.58 2.23
N ALA A 121 -10.75 -19.50 1.49
CA ALA A 121 -11.21 -18.24 0.95
C ALA A 121 -11.38 -17.30 2.15
N CYS A 122 -10.59 -16.22 2.20
CA CYS A 122 -10.91 -15.11 3.08
C CYS A 122 -12.29 -14.63 2.63
N ALA A 123 -13.32 -14.92 3.42
CA ALA A 123 -14.62 -14.31 3.21
C ALA A 123 -14.41 -12.82 3.39
N VAL A 124 -14.31 -12.10 2.27
CA VAL A 124 -14.40 -10.64 2.28
C VAL A 124 -15.76 -10.36 2.91
N GLY A 125 -15.74 -9.79 4.11
CA GLY A 125 -16.95 -9.44 4.84
C GLY A 125 -17.83 -8.57 3.95
N LEU A 126 -19.13 -8.89 3.97
CA LEU A 126 -20.19 -7.97 3.57
C LEU A 126 -20.05 -6.63 4.29
#